data_AF-A0AAJ2NT96-F1
#
_entry.id   AF-A0AAJ2NT96-F1
#
_cell.length_a   1.000
_cell.length_b   1.000
_cell.length_c   1.000
_cell.angle_alpha   90.00
_cell.angle_beta   90.00
_cell.angle_gamma   90.00
#
_symmetry.space_group_name_H-M   'P 1'
#
loop_
_entity.id
_entity.type
_entity.pdbx_description
1 polymer ?
#
loop_
_entity_poly.entity_id
_entity_poly.type
_entity_poly.pdbx_seq_one_letter_code
_entity_poly.pdbx_strand_id
1 'polypeptide(L)'
;VLGQFNPSAPLVILFDYVRIRFLTTNPQPVIEEILKLKMEYLLHEDHAFYSYMEQYVFGDIVVMVSPDEDKGCLLELKGKGCR
;
A
#
# COMPACT_ATOMS: atom_id res chain seq x y z
N VAL A 1 8.75 23.43 23.77
CA VAL A 1 7.68 24.05 22.97
C VAL A 1 8.22 24.98 21.88
N LEU A 2 9.15 25.91 22.17
CA LEU A 2 9.71 26.84 21.16
C LEU A 2 10.54 26.19 20.03
N GLY A 3 11.15 25.02 20.27
CA GLY A 3 12.01 24.34 19.27
C GLY A 3 11.27 23.77 18.05
N GLN A 4 9.95 23.51 18.15
CA GLN A 4 9.14 22.99 17.04
C GLN A 4 8.82 24.04 15.97
N PHE A 5 8.95 25.32 16.30
CA PHE A 5 8.67 26.44 15.39
C PHE A 5 9.94 27.15 14.94
N ASN A 6 11.11 26.51 15.04
CA ASN A 6 12.36 27.10 14.59
C ASN A 6 12.34 27.28 13.05
N PRO A 7 12.27 28.51 12.53
CA PRO A 7 12.19 28.76 11.09
C PRO A 7 13.49 28.39 10.35
N SER A 8 14.58 28.19 11.10
CA SER A 8 15.87 27.74 10.57
C SER A 8 16.02 26.21 10.56
N ALA A 9 15.02 25.46 11.05
CA ALA A 9 15.05 24.01 10.96
C ALA A 9 14.88 23.56 9.49
N PRO A 10 15.63 22.55 9.04
CA PRO A 10 15.50 22.04 7.67
C PRO A 10 14.13 21.40 7.47
N LEU A 11 13.50 21.70 6.32
CA LEU A 11 12.26 21.06 5.91
C LEU A 11 12.56 19.67 5.32
N VAL A 12 11.75 18.69 5.70
CA VAL A 12 11.81 17.32 5.15
C VAL A 12 10.53 17.07 4.37
N ILE A 13 10.69 16.60 3.13
CA ILE A 13 9.58 16.12 2.30
C ILE A 13 9.50 14.61 2.47
N LEU A 14 8.32 14.11 2.80
CA LEU A 14 8.03 12.68 2.93
C LEU A 14 6.85 12.31 2.04
N PHE A 15 6.92 11.14 1.42
CA PHE A 15 5.75 10.52 0.82
C PHE A 15 4.93 9.88 1.93
N ASP A 16 3.69 10.34 2.11
CA ASP A 16 2.79 9.86 3.16
C ASP A 16 1.58 9.11 2.57
N TYR A 17 1.53 8.99 1.24
CA TYR A 17 0.53 8.21 0.53
C TYR A 17 1.03 7.85 -0.86
N VAL A 18 1.02 6.56 -1.20
CA VAL A 18 1.46 6.05 -2.50
C VAL A 18 0.45 5.02 -3.00
N ARG A 19 0.07 5.12 -4.27
CA ARG A 19 -0.71 4.08 -4.97
C ARG A 19 -0.01 3.64 -6.24
N ILE A 20 0.17 2.33 -6.39
CA ILE A 20 0.83 1.71 -7.53
C ILE A 20 -0.08 0.63 -8.09
N ARG A 21 -0.31 0.68 -9.40
CA ARG A 21 -1.03 -0.36 -10.14
C ARG A 21 -0.02 -1.30 -10.78
N PHE A 22 -0.15 -2.58 -10.49
CA PHE A 22 0.58 -3.64 -11.15
C PHE A 22 -0.36 -4.37 -12.10
N LEU A 23 0.07 -4.53 -13.35
CA LEU A 23 -0.67 -5.25 -14.39
C LEU A 23 -0.53 -6.76 -14.20
N THR A 24 -0.99 -7.25 -13.06
CA THR A 24 -1.09 -8.67 -12.69
C THR A 24 -2.36 -8.88 -11.90
N THR A 25 -3.09 -9.95 -12.17
CA THR A 25 -4.24 -10.39 -11.38
C THR A 25 -3.82 -11.33 -10.23
N ASN A 26 -2.56 -11.75 -10.21
CA ASN A 26 -1.98 -12.53 -9.10
C ASN A 26 -1.34 -11.58 -8.07
N PRO A 27 -1.83 -11.55 -6.81
CA PRO A 27 -1.27 -10.70 -5.75
C PRO A 27 0.04 -11.24 -5.16
N GLN A 28 0.32 -12.53 -5.28
CA GLN A 28 1.47 -13.16 -4.62
C GLN A 28 2.82 -12.53 -5.05
N PRO A 29 3.11 -12.29 -6.34
CA PRO A 29 4.35 -11.60 -6.73
C PRO A 29 4.44 -10.17 -6.17
N VAL A 30 3.31 -9.46 -6.06
CA VAL A 30 3.28 -8.11 -5.48
C VAL A 30 3.62 -8.16 -3.98
N ILE A 31 3.05 -9.11 -3.26
CA ILE A 31 3.23 -9.22 -1.81
C ILE A 31 4.59 -9.82 -1.45
N GLU A 32 4.98 -10.91 -2.09
CA GLU A 32 6.17 -11.67 -1.70
C GLU A 32 7.44 -11.18 -2.40
N GLU A 33 7.36 -10.85 -3.69
CA GLU A 33 8.56 -10.49 -4.44
C GLU A 33 8.84 -8.99 -4.39
N ILE A 34 7.81 -8.14 -4.45
CA ILE A 34 7.97 -6.68 -4.43
C ILE A 34 8.01 -6.16 -2.99
N LEU A 35 6.98 -6.44 -2.19
CA LEU A 35 6.90 -5.92 -0.82
C LEU A 35 7.77 -6.70 0.18
N LYS A 36 8.26 -7.89 -0.19
CA LYS A 36 9.02 -8.79 0.69
C LYS A 36 8.27 -9.18 1.96
N LEU A 37 6.93 -9.22 1.89
CA LEU A 37 6.04 -9.71 2.94
C LEU A 37 5.61 -11.14 2.64
N LYS A 38 5.17 -11.89 3.64
CA LYS A 38 4.56 -13.19 3.39
C LYS A 38 3.05 -13.07 3.40
N MET A 39 2.38 -13.78 2.48
CA MET A 39 0.91 -13.83 2.41
C MET A 39 0.28 -14.18 3.77
N GLU A 40 0.90 -15.07 4.54
CA GLU A 40 0.42 -15.53 5.86
C GLU A 40 0.33 -14.42 6.92
N TYR A 41 1.00 -13.28 6.72
CA TYR A 41 0.94 -12.14 7.64
C TYR A 41 -0.19 -11.17 7.29
N LEU A 42 -0.78 -11.28 6.11
CA LEU A 42 -1.81 -10.37 5.63
C LEU A 42 -3.20 -10.88 6.00
N LEU A 43 -4.06 -9.98 6.46
CA LEU A 43 -5.47 -10.26 6.59
C LEU A 43 -6.11 -10.25 5.19
N HIS A 44 -6.74 -11.35 4.81
CA HIS A 44 -7.47 -11.47 3.55
C HIS A 44 -8.97 -11.18 3.76
N GLU A 45 -9.53 -10.38 2.87
CA GLU A 45 -10.94 -10.01 2.88
C GLU A 45 -11.53 -10.14 1.47
N ASP A 46 -12.66 -10.85 1.35
CA ASP A 46 -13.40 -11.07 0.08
C ASP A 46 -14.20 -9.84 -0.39
N HIS A 47 -13.80 -8.64 0.04
CA HIS A 47 -14.39 -7.38 -0.38
C HIS A 47 -13.30 -6.30 -0.41
N ALA A 48 -13.41 -5.35 -1.35
CA ALA A 48 -12.44 -4.27 -1.50
C ALA A 48 -13.08 -3.00 -2.06
N PHE A 49 -12.29 -1.93 -2.11
CA PHE A 49 -12.70 -0.64 -2.66
C PHE A 49 -12.48 -0.55 -4.17
N TYR A 50 -13.03 0.48 -4.82
CA TYR A 50 -12.77 0.80 -6.24
C TYR A 50 -13.14 -0.31 -7.24
N SER A 51 -14.14 -1.13 -6.91
CA SER A 51 -14.58 -2.29 -7.70
C SER A 51 -13.52 -3.38 -7.85
N TYR A 52 -12.57 -3.45 -6.91
CA TYR A 52 -11.74 -4.62 -6.69
C TYR A 52 -12.54 -5.67 -5.92
N MET A 53 -12.20 -6.94 -6.10
CA MET A 53 -12.99 -8.04 -5.52
C MET A 53 -12.52 -8.42 -4.13
N GLU A 54 -11.21 -8.41 -3.89
CA GLU A 54 -10.62 -8.82 -2.62
C GLU A 54 -9.44 -7.92 -2.25
N GLN A 55 -9.02 -7.97 -0.99
CA GLN A 55 -7.84 -7.26 -0.52
C GLN A 55 -7.05 -8.05 0.52
N TYR A 56 -5.75 -7.74 0.54
CA TYR A 56 -4.78 -8.23 1.51
C TYR A 56 -4.23 -7.04 2.29
N VAL A 57 -4.38 -7.07 3.62
CA VAL A 57 -4.08 -5.92 4.50
C VAL A 57 -2.98 -6.27 5.50
N PHE A 58 -1.97 -5.41 5.59
CA PHE A 58 -0.94 -5.42 6.63
C PHE A 58 -0.77 -4.02 7.22
N GLY A 59 -1.52 -3.72 8.29
CA GLY A 59 -1.52 -2.38 8.87
C GLY A 59 -1.95 -1.32 7.85
N ASP A 60 -1.03 -0.41 7.50
CA ASP A 60 -1.27 0.66 6.53
C ASP A 60 -0.87 0.30 5.07
N ILE A 61 -0.59 -0.98 4.81
CA ILE A 61 -0.31 -1.54 3.49
C ILE A 61 -1.52 -2.34 3.03
N VAL A 62 -2.07 -2.01 1.87
CA VAL A 62 -3.22 -2.71 1.30
C VAL A 62 -2.91 -3.11 -0.14
N VAL A 63 -3.10 -4.38 -0.49
CA VAL A 63 -3.07 -4.87 -1.87
C VAL A 63 -4.47 -5.31 -2.26
N MET A 64 -5.13 -4.56 -3.13
CA MET A 64 -6.44 -4.92 -3.68
C MET A 64 -6.27 -5.68 -5.00
N VAL A 65 -7.09 -6.70 -5.23
CA VAL A 65 -7.03 -7.56 -6.42
C VAL A 65 -8.31 -7.49 -7.25
N SER A 66 -8.13 -7.35 -8.55
CA SER A 66 -9.19 -7.37 -9.54
C SER A 66 -8.89 -8.46 -10.57
N PRO A 67 -9.89 -9.24 -11.00
CA PRO A 67 -9.70 -10.22 -12.09
C PRO A 67 -9.60 -9.54 -13.47
N ASP A 68 -9.97 -8.26 -13.58
CA ASP A 68 -9.80 -7.44 -14.77
C ASP A 68 -8.30 -7.09 -14.96
N GLU A 69 -7.71 -7.56 -16.05
CA GLU A 69 -6.28 -7.40 -16.38
C GLU A 69 -5.86 -5.92 -16.54
N ASP A 70 -6.77 -5.05 -16.99
CA ASP A 70 -6.50 -3.61 -17.10
C ASP A 70 -6.40 -2.96 -15.71
N LYS A 71 -7.08 -3.53 -14.72
CA LYS A 71 -7.01 -3.08 -13.33
C LYS A 71 -5.87 -3.73 -12.55
N GLY A 72 -5.70 -5.04 -12.70
CA GLY A 72 -4.70 -5.87 -12.01
C GLY A 72 -4.74 -5.72 -10.48
N CYS A 73 -3.57 -5.67 -9.87
CA CYS A 73 -3.39 -5.45 -8.43
C CYS A 73 -3.10 -3.98 -8.16
N LEU A 74 -3.73 -3.44 -7.11
CA LEU A 74 -3.50 -2.08 -6.65
C LEU A 74 -2.92 -2.11 -5.25
N LEU A 75 -1.65 -1.70 -5.15
CA LEU A 75 -0.99 -1.42 -3.89
C LEU A 75 -1.33 -0.01 -3.43
N GLU A 76 -1.77 0.11 -2.18
CA GLU A 76 -2.00 1.36 -1.48
C GLU A 76 -1.18 1.37 -0.17
N LEU A 77 -0.27 2.34 -0.06
CA LEU A 77 0.54 2.62 1.12
C LEU A 77 0.06 3.93 1.74
N LYS A 78 -0.31 3.93 3.02
CA LYS A 78 -0.79 5.13 3.74
C LYS A 78 0.13 5.44 4.91
N GLY A 79 0.39 6.71 5.20
CA GLY A 79 1.05 7.15 6.43
C GLY A 79 2.29 6.32 6.80
N LYS A 80 2.16 5.46 7.83
CA LYS A 80 3.25 4.59 8.29
C LYS A 80 3.57 3.46 7.31
N GLY A 81 2.67 3.07 6.42
CA GLY A 81 2.97 2.13 5.33
C GLY A 81 4.01 2.67 4.35
N CYS A 82 4.29 3.98 4.37
CA CYS A 82 5.38 4.60 3.61
C CYS A 82 6.70 4.75 4.39
N ARG A 83 6.77 4.34 5.68
CA ARG A 83 7.89 4.59 6.59
C ARG A 83 8.44 3.29 7.18
#